data_AF-A0A852PKY4-F1
#
_entry.id   AF-A0A852PKY4-F1
#
_cell.length_a   1.000
_cell.length_b   1.000
_cell.length_c   1.000
_cell.angle_alpha   90.00
_cell.angle_beta   90.00
_cell.angle_gamma   90.00
#
_symmetry.space_group_name_H-M   'P 1'
#
loop_
_entity.id
_entity.type
_entity.pdbx_description
1 polymer ?
#
loop_
_entity_poly.entity_id
_entity_poly.type
_entity_poly.pdbx_seq_one_letter_code
_entity_poly.pdbx_strand_id
1 'polypeptide(L)'
;MIEIEINNAQEVAVLLERLAQATAHRTPLMRKIAGKMESAVAQNFEVGGRPEWKKLKLRQGTPLVDTENLMASITSEYNNNEAIAGTNEPYAAIHQFGGKAGRGRKVEIPARPFLALTPQDEADILEDIQDYFQRLIK
;
A
#
# COMPACT_ATOMS: atom_id res chain seq x y z
N MET A 1 31.79 41.48 17.04
CA MET A 1 30.98 40.41 16.41
C MET A 1 30.08 39.88 17.51
N ILE A 2 28.76 39.87 17.31
CA ILE A 2 27.83 39.30 18.30
C ILE A 2 27.61 37.84 17.89
N GLU A 3 27.92 36.92 18.79
CA GLU A 3 27.77 35.47 18.60
C GLU A 3 26.62 35.01 19.47
N ILE A 4 25.73 34.18 18.90
CA ILE A 4 24.57 33.61 19.61
C ILE A 4 24.76 32.10 19.59
N GLU A 5 24.83 31.49 20.77
CA GLU A 5 24.94 30.05 20.94
C GLU A 5 23.59 29.42 21.29
N ILE A 6 23.38 28.19 20.81
CA ILE A 6 22.21 27.39 21.16
C ILE A 6 22.44 26.78 22.54
N ASN A 7 21.66 27.22 23.54
CA ASN A 7 21.78 26.75 24.92
C ASN A 7 21.48 25.25 25.10
N ASN A 8 20.80 24.61 24.15
CA ASN A 8 20.40 23.21 24.18
C ASN A 8 21.02 22.37 23.04
N ALA A 9 22.26 22.70 22.63
CA ALA A 9 22.96 22.01 21.54
C ALA A 9 22.98 20.48 21.67
N GLN A 10 23.07 19.96 22.91
CA GLN A 10 23.06 18.51 23.17
C GLN A 10 21.71 17.87 22.83
N GLU A 11 20.58 18.53 23.14
CA GLU A 11 19.24 18.02 22.80
C GLU A 11 19.05 17.98 21.29
N VAL A 12 19.51 19.02 20.59
CA VAL A 12 19.48 19.08 19.12
C VAL A 12 20.29 17.93 18.52
N ALA A 13 21.51 17.68 19.03
CA ALA A 13 22.34 16.57 18.56
C ALA A 13 21.66 15.20 18.75
N VAL A 14 21.02 14.97 19.90
CA VAL A 14 20.29 13.73 20.18
C VAL A 14 19.10 13.55 19.22
N LEU A 15 18.34 14.60 18.94
CA LEU A 15 17.22 14.55 18.00
C LEU A 15 17.69 14.26 16.56
N LEU A 16 18.77 14.91 16.12
CA LEU A 16 19.35 14.68 14.80
C LEU A 16 19.89 13.25 14.66
N GLU A 17 20.53 12.70 15.69
CA GLU A 17 20.99 11.30 15.70
C GLU A 17 19.82 10.33 15.58
N ARG A 18 18.73 10.55 16.33
CA ARG A 18 17.51 9.71 16.22
C ARG A 18 16.93 9.73 14.82
N LEU A 19 16.86 10.90 14.18
CA LEU A 19 16.41 11.04 12.80
C LEU A 19 17.35 10.33 11.82
N ALA A 20 18.66 10.48 12.00
CA ALA A 20 19.66 9.78 11.18
C ALA A 20 19.50 8.26 11.29
N GLN A 21 19.33 7.73 12.50
CA GLN A 21 19.12 6.30 12.73
C GLN A 21 17.81 5.80 12.11
N ALA A 22 16.71 6.54 12.26
CA ALA A 22 15.42 6.14 11.69
C ALA A 22 15.39 6.22 10.16
N THR A 23 16.08 7.20 9.58
CA THR A 23 16.24 7.27 8.12
C THR A 23 17.20 6.21 7.60
N ALA A 24 18.15 5.71 8.39
CA ALA A 24 18.96 4.55 8.04
C ALA A 24 18.19 3.22 8.19
N HIS A 25 17.34 3.10 9.21
CA HIS A 25 16.57 1.91 9.59
C HIS A 25 15.06 2.13 9.44
N ARG A 26 14.60 2.20 8.18
CA ARG A 26 13.22 2.49 7.78
C ARG A 26 12.28 1.29 7.83
N THR A 27 12.77 0.08 8.15
CA THR A 27 11.91 -1.12 8.23
C THR A 27 10.62 -0.92 9.03
N PRO A 28 10.60 -0.23 10.20
CA PRO A 28 9.36 0.03 10.93
C PRO A 28 8.37 0.92 10.14
N LEU A 29 8.88 1.89 9.39
CA LEU A 29 8.07 2.75 8.52
C LEU A 29 7.52 1.95 7.33
N MET A 30 8.38 1.18 6.64
CA MET A 30 7.97 0.37 5.49
C MET A 30 6.93 -0.69 5.88
N ARG A 31 7.03 -1.28 7.07
CA ARG A 31 6.00 -2.16 7.64
C ARG A 31 4.65 -1.47 7.73
N LYS A 32 4.62 -0.22 8.22
CA LYS A 32 3.39 0.57 8.37
C LYS A 32 2.76 0.85 6.99
N ILE A 33 3.58 1.27 6.03
CA ILE A 33 3.14 1.54 4.65
C ILE A 33 2.59 0.27 3.99
N ALA A 34 3.29 -0.87 4.10
CA ALA A 34 2.88 -2.12 3.49
C ALA A 34 1.53 -2.62 4.05
N GLY A 35 1.33 -2.52 5.38
CA GLY A 35 0.05 -2.86 6.01
C GLY A 35 -1.09 -1.91 5.62
N LYS A 36 -0.79 -0.62 5.40
CA LYS A 36 -1.76 0.36 4.90
C LYS A 36 -2.19 0.05 3.46
N MET A 37 -1.23 -0.32 2.60
CA MET A 37 -1.51 -0.75 1.23
C MET A 37 -2.34 -2.04 1.21
N GLU A 38 -2.02 -3.03 2.03
CA GLU A 38 -2.81 -4.27 2.16
C GLU A 38 -4.26 -3.97 2.56
N SER A 39 -4.44 -3.09 3.55
CA SER A 39 -5.76 -2.69 4.03
C SER A 39 -6.56 -1.93 2.97
N ALA A 40 -5.91 -1.06 2.19
CA ALA A 40 -6.54 -0.39 1.06
C ALA A 40 -6.99 -1.39 -0.02
N VAL A 41 -6.16 -2.39 -0.32
CA VAL A 41 -6.54 -3.47 -1.24
C VAL A 41 -7.72 -4.27 -0.69
N ALA A 42 -7.71 -4.64 0.60
CA ALA A 42 -8.84 -5.32 1.23
C ALA A 42 -10.15 -4.52 1.10
N GLN A 43 -10.10 -3.20 1.30
CA GLN A 43 -11.25 -2.33 1.10
C GLN A 43 -11.74 -2.34 -0.36
N ASN A 44 -10.85 -2.46 -1.35
CA ASN A 44 -11.28 -2.64 -2.74
C ASN A 44 -12.17 -3.88 -2.90
N PHE A 45 -11.86 -5.00 -2.23
CA PHE A 45 -12.69 -6.20 -2.27
C PHE A 45 -14.03 -6.00 -1.55
N GLU A 46 -14.02 -5.38 -0.37
CA GLU A 46 -15.22 -5.16 0.44
C GLU A 46 -16.31 -4.38 -0.32
N VAL A 47 -15.91 -3.36 -1.07
CA VAL A 47 -16.85 -2.50 -1.82
C VAL A 47 -17.03 -2.90 -3.28
N GLY A 48 -16.34 -3.95 -3.74
CA GLY A 48 -16.43 -4.42 -5.13
C GLY A 48 -15.71 -3.55 -6.15
N GLY A 49 -14.59 -2.96 -5.75
CA GLY A 49 -13.69 -2.13 -6.55
C GLY A 49 -13.73 -0.66 -6.15
N ARG A 50 -12.59 0.04 -6.25
CA ARG A 50 -12.50 1.50 -6.11
C ARG A 50 -11.79 2.08 -7.35
N PRO A 51 -12.53 2.63 -8.35
CA PRO A 51 -13.99 2.81 -8.39
C PRO A 51 -14.76 1.48 -8.53
N GLU A 52 -16.05 1.49 -8.17
CA GLU A 52 -16.91 0.29 -8.18
C GLU A 52 -16.93 -0.38 -9.56
N TRP A 53 -16.80 -1.70 -9.54
CA TRP A 53 -16.92 -2.50 -10.76
C TRP A 53 -18.39 -2.65 -11.18
N LYS A 54 -18.58 -2.95 -12.47
CA LYS A 54 -19.90 -3.24 -13.00
C LYS A 54 -20.58 -4.38 -12.22
N LYS A 55 -21.84 -4.16 -11.86
CA LYS A 55 -22.67 -5.14 -11.15
C LYS A 55 -22.76 -6.47 -11.90
N LEU A 56 -22.82 -7.54 -11.13
CA LEU A 56 -22.94 -8.90 -11.63
C LEU A 56 -24.31 -9.12 -12.28
N LYS A 57 -24.35 -9.76 -13.45
CA LYS A 57 -25.59 -10.09 -14.16
C LYS A 57 -25.97 -11.58 -14.07
N LEU A 58 -24.97 -12.45 -13.90
CA LEU A 58 -25.12 -13.90 -14.01
C LEU A 58 -25.06 -14.62 -12.67
N ARG A 59 -24.66 -13.93 -11.61
CA ARG A 59 -24.65 -14.43 -10.23
C ARG A 59 -24.95 -13.30 -9.25
N GLN A 60 -25.30 -13.68 -8.03
CA GLN A 60 -25.43 -12.76 -6.91
C GLN A 60 -24.07 -12.55 -6.20
N GLY A 61 -23.98 -11.49 -5.40
CA GLY A 61 -22.80 -11.16 -4.59
C GLY A 61 -22.12 -9.86 -4.99
N THR A 62 -20.98 -9.59 -4.36
CA THR A 62 -20.16 -8.40 -4.62
C THR A 62 -19.29 -8.62 -5.87
N PRO A 63 -19.20 -7.67 -6.81
CA PRO A 63 -18.16 -7.67 -7.83
C PRO A 63 -16.77 -7.87 -7.20
N LEU A 64 -15.79 -8.42 -7.94
CA LEU A 64 -14.43 -8.73 -7.46
C LEU A 64 -14.34 -9.85 -6.38
N VAL A 65 -15.45 -10.23 -5.72
CA VAL A 65 -15.50 -11.32 -4.73
C VAL A 65 -16.32 -12.50 -5.23
N ASP A 66 -15.71 -13.68 -5.35
CA ASP A 66 -16.39 -14.93 -5.71
C ASP A 66 -16.33 -15.95 -4.57
N THR A 67 -15.22 -16.68 -4.43
CA THR A 67 -14.96 -17.60 -3.30
C THR A 67 -14.05 -16.99 -2.23
N GLU A 68 -13.78 -15.68 -2.31
CA GLU A 68 -12.82 -14.95 -1.46
C GLU A 68 -11.36 -15.38 -1.56
N ASN A 69 -11.00 -16.43 -2.32
CA ASN A 69 -9.61 -16.89 -2.46
C ASN A 69 -8.63 -15.77 -2.86
N LEU A 70 -8.98 -14.96 -3.87
CA LEU A 70 -8.13 -13.85 -4.30
C LEU A 70 -7.96 -12.80 -3.19
N MET A 71 -9.04 -12.49 -2.47
CA MET A 71 -9.02 -11.55 -1.35
C MET A 71 -8.15 -12.07 -0.20
N ALA A 72 -8.32 -13.35 0.16
CA ALA A 72 -7.55 -14.00 1.21
C ALA A 72 -6.07 -14.23 0.85
N SER A 73 -5.73 -14.21 -0.44
CA SER A 73 -4.35 -14.32 -0.94
C SER A 73 -3.56 -13.01 -0.91
N ILE A 74 -4.21 -11.88 -0.60
CA ILE A 74 -3.52 -10.60 -0.52
C ILE A 74 -2.62 -10.61 0.71
N THR A 75 -1.34 -10.35 0.49
CA THR A 75 -0.35 -10.23 1.56
C THR A 75 0.51 -9.00 1.35
N SER A 76 1.09 -8.48 2.44
CA SER A 76 2.12 -7.46 2.37
C SER A 76 3.51 -7.98 2.75
N GLU A 77 4.52 -7.39 2.11
CA GLU A 77 5.93 -7.63 2.38
C GLU A 77 6.64 -6.28 2.51
N TYR A 78 7.70 -6.25 3.33
CA TYR A 78 8.46 -5.02 3.55
C TYR A 78 9.91 -5.33 3.91
N ASN A 79 10.79 -4.41 3.53
CA ASN A 79 12.18 -4.38 3.97
C ASN A 79 12.58 -2.92 4.29
N ASN A 80 13.88 -2.63 4.39
CA ASN A 80 14.34 -1.28 4.70
C ASN A 80 14.11 -0.25 3.58
N ASN A 81 13.81 -0.72 2.37
CA ASN A 81 13.74 0.10 1.15
C ASN A 81 12.38 0.02 0.47
N GLU A 82 11.62 -1.05 0.71
CA GLU A 82 10.41 -1.37 -0.04
C GLU A 82 9.25 -1.72 0.88
N ALA A 83 8.05 -1.36 0.45
CA ALA A 83 6.77 -1.76 0.99
C ALA A 83 5.92 -2.27 -0.18
N ILE A 84 5.41 -3.50 -0.07
CA ILE A 84 4.71 -4.20 -1.15
C ILE A 84 3.39 -4.74 -0.60
N ALA A 85 2.34 -4.68 -1.39
CA ALA A 85 1.09 -5.41 -1.18
C ALA A 85 0.68 -6.07 -2.51
N GLY A 86 0.33 -7.35 -2.47
CA GLY A 86 0.04 -8.10 -3.70
C GLY A 86 -0.44 -9.52 -3.42
N THR A 87 -0.42 -10.35 -4.46
CA THR A 87 -0.81 -11.76 -4.41
C THR A 87 0.03 -12.56 -5.41
N ASN A 88 0.24 -13.83 -5.09
CA ASN A 88 0.90 -14.80 -5.97
C ASN A 88 -0.09 -15.64 -6.80
N GLU A 89 -1.39 -15.36 -6.73
CA GLU A 89 -2.40 -16.09 -7.48
C GLU A 89 -2.17 -15.96 -9.00
N PRO A 90 -1.99 -17.05 -9.77
CA PRO A 90 -1.62 -16.95 -11.19
C PRO A 90 -2.63 -16.19 -12.05
N TYR A 91 -3.91 -16.25 -11.70
CA TYR A 91 -4.98 -15.55 -12.42
C TYR A 91 -5.11 -14.07 -12.02
N ALA A 92 -4.44 -13.62 -10.94
CA ALA A 92 -4.42 -12.22 -10.52
C ALA A 92 -3.88 -11.30 -11.63
N ALA A 93 -2.80 -11.71 -12.31
CA ALA A 93 -2.14 -10.89 -13.32
C ALA A 93 -3.08 -10.57 -14.51
N ILE A 94 -3.81 -11.58 -15.01
CA ILE A 94 -4.74 -11.36 -16.12
C ILE A 94 -5.94 -10.51 -15.69
N HIS A 95 -6.35 -10.55 -14.42
CA HIS A 95 -7.34 -9.60 -13.90
C HIS A 95 -6.78 -8.19 -13.80
N GLN A 96 -5.61 -8.02 -13.18
CA GLN A 96 -5.01 -6.72 -12.92
C GLN A 96 -4.71 -5.96 -14.21
N PHE A 97 -4.07 -6.62 -15.18
CA PHE A 97 -3.55 -5.98 -16.38
C PHE A 97 -4.40 -6.21 -17.63
N GLY A 98 -5.33 -7.17 -17.59
CA GLY A 98 -6.01 -7.63 -18.80
C GLY A 98 -5.05 -8.36 -19.75
N GLY A 99 -5.53 -8.68 -20.95
CA GLY A 99 -4.71 -9.26 -22.00
C GLY A 99 -5.37 -10.45 -22.69
N LYS A 100 -4.56 -11.25 -23.39
CA LYS A 100 -5.04 -12.40 -24.17
C LYS A 100 -5.06 -13.68 -23.34
N ALA A 101 -6.20 -14.37 -23.31
CA ALA A 101 -6.46 -15.56 -22.52
C ALA A 101 -7.22 -16.65 -23.31
N GLY A 102 -7.51 -17.77 -22.66
CA GLY A 102 -8.19 -18.92 -23.24
C GLY A 102 -7.30 -19.78 -24.16
N ARG A 103 -7.90 -20.80 -24.77
CA ARG A 103 -7.18 -21.75 -25.64
C ARG A 103 -6.55 -21.00 -26.83
N GLY A 104 -5.22 -21.01 -26.90
CA GLY A 104 -4.47 -20.31 -27.94
C GLY A 104 -4.52 -18.78 -27.84
N ARG A 105 -4.81 -18.21 -26.66
CA ARG A 105 -4.81 -16.75 -26.42
C ARG A 105 -5.74 -15.97 -27.37
N LYS A 106 -6.88 -16.55 -27.73
CA LYS A 106 -7.84 -15.97 -28.68
C LYS A 106 -8.83 -15.00 -28.04
N VAL A 107 -9.01 -15.06 -26.72
CA VAL A 107 -9.96 -14.21 -25.99
C VAL A 107 -9.23 -13.01 -25.42
N GLU A 108 -9.79 -11.83 -25.60
CA GLU A 108 -9.28 -10.62 -24.95
C GLU A 108 -10.07 -10.35 -23.68
N ILE A 109 -9.36 -10.27 -22.56
CA ILE A 109 -9.91 -9.93 -21.25
C ILE A 109 -9.53 -8.48 -20.95
N PRO A 110 -10.50 -7.59 -20.69
CA PRO A 110 -10.20 -6.23 -20.29
C PRO A 110 -9.56 -6.21 -18.89
N ALA A 111 -8.69 -5.23 -18.65
CA ALA A 111 -8.12 -5.00 -17.33
C ALA A 111 -9.22 -4.70 -16.30
N ARG A 112 -9.09 -5.30 -15.12
CA ARG A 112 -9.92 -5.07 -13.95
C ARG A 112 -8.98 -4.93 -12.74
N PRO A 113 -8.31 -3.77 -12.62
CA PRO A 113 -7.33 -3.54 -11.57
C PRO A 113 -8.02 -3.55 -10.21
N PHE A 114 -7.49 -4.36 -9.30
CA PHE A 114 -7.99 -4.51 -7.93
C PHE A 114 -6.94 -4.19 -6.87
N LEU A 115 -5.66 -4.10 -7.26
CA LEU A 115 -4.56 -3.61 -6.42
C LEU A 115 -4.44 -2.08 -6.45
N ALA A 116 -5.55 -1.36 -6.60
CA ALA A 116 -5.55 0.09 -6.75
C ALA A 116 -5.47 0.80 -5.40
N LEU A 117 -4.70 1.89 -5.34
CA LEU A 117 -4.79 2.88 -4.26
C LEU A 117 -5.61 4.06 -4.77
N THR A 118 -6.51 4.55 -3.93
CA THR A 118 -7.24 5.79 -4.17
C THR A 118 -6.39 7.00 -3.76
N PRO A 119 -6.72 8.22 -4.21
CA PRO A 119 -6.04 9.43 -3.73
C PRO A 119 -6.09 9.60 -2.21
N GLN A 120 -7.15 9.10 -1.57
CA GLN A 120 -7.25 9.12 -0.10
C GLN A 120 -6.28 8.13 0.53
N ASP A 121 -6.14 6.92 0.00
CA ASP A 121 -5.18 5.93 0.53
C ASP A 121 -3.74 6.46 0.42
N GLU A 122 -3.41 7.13 -0.68
CA GLU A 122 -2.11 7.79 -0.86
C GLU A 122 -1.89 8.93 0.14
N ALA A 123 -2.91 9.77 0.36
CA ALA A 123 -2.85 10.84 1.35
C ALA A 123 -2.65 10.28 2.77
N ASP A 124 -3.35 9.21 3.14
CA ASP A 124 -3.20 8.56 4.44
C ASP A 124 -1.80 7.97 4.62
N ILE A 125 -1.21 7.39 3.56
CA ILE A 125 0.18 6.89 3.61
C ILE A 125 1.16 8.04 3.87
N LEU A 126 0.96 9.19 3.23
CA LEU A 126 1.78 10.38 3.45
C LEU A 126 1.64 10.92 4.87
N GLU A 127 0.42 10.97 5.40
CA GLU A 127 0.17 11.32 6.79
C GLU A 127 0.88 10.36 7.73
N ASP A 128 0.78 9.05 7.47
CA ASP A 128 1.43 8.02 8.27
C ASP A 128 2.96 8.14 8.35
N ILE A 129 3.59 8.62 7.26
CA ILE A 129 5.03 8.93 7.18
C ILE A 129 5.36 10.17 8.02
N GLN A 130 4.59 11.25 7.87
CA GLN A 130 4.80 12.48 8.64
C GLN A 130 4.67 12.20 10.14
N ASP A 131 3.62 11.47 10.52
CA ASP A 131 3.35 11.04 11.89
C ASP A 131 4.51 10.23 12.48
N TYR A 132 5.08 9.32 11.68
CA TYR A 132 6.21 8.51 12.10
C TYR A 132 7.42 9.38 12.47
N PHE A 133 7.80 10.33 11.61
CA PHE A 133 8.93 11.21 11.90
C PHE A 133 8.65 12.21 13.02
N GLN A 134 7.42 12.74 13.12
CA GLN A 134 7.05 13.63 14.22
C GLN A 134 7.18 12.94 15.58
N ARG A 135 6.84 11.65 15.69
CA ARG A 135 6.99 10.87 16.93
C ARG A 135 8.44 10.65 17.35
N LEU A 136 9.40 10.77 16.42
CA LEU A 136 10.83 10.66 16.73
C LEU A 136 11.43 11.96 17.27
N ILE A 137 10.77 13.09 16.99
CA ILE A 137 11.22 14.43 17.36
C ILE A 137 10.58 14.90 18.69
N LYS A 138 9.42 14.34 19.04
CA LYS A 138 8.76 14.54 20.34
C LYS A 138 9.50 13.81 21.46
#